data_AF-A0A3P9CHQ9-F1
#
_entry.id   AF-A0A3P9CHQ9-F1
#
_cell.length_a   1.000
_cell.length_b   1.000
_cell.length_c   1.000
_cell.angle_alpha   90.00
_cell.angle_beta   90.00
_cell.angle_gamma   90.00
#
_symmetry.space_group_name_H-M   'P 1'
#
loop_
_entity.id
_entity.type
_entity.pdbx_description
1 polymer ?
#
loop_
_entity_poly.entity_id
_entity_poly.type
_entity_poly.pdbx_seq_one_letter_code
_entity_poly.pdbx_strand_id
1 'polypeptide(L)'
;MPRSWKRQTDRGVPLSILERASNDVRNQGKSTRSVAKLYGICHVTLHRFCKERKKVEEQGSMELPRVGYHSGKKVFTDEQEKELTEYLMRVKELAYQLAVKHGCKHPKSWDKFSRAGPDWFSAYMKRNPTLSIRSAEATSLARATSFNQHNVAMFFKKFDEVLKRHTLTANDILMRLA
;
A
#
# COMPACT_ATOMS: atom_id res chain seq x y z
N MET A 1 5.55 -8.65 15.24
CA MET A 1 5.05 -8.65 13.85
C MET A 1 6.25 -8.78 12.92
N PRO A 2 6.25 -9.73 11.96
CA PRO A 2 7.30 -9.82 10.94
C PRO A 2 7.41 -8.49 10.19
N ARG A 3 8.64 -7.96 10.04
CA ARG A 3 8.88 -6.68 9.33
C ARG A 3 8.54 -6.76 7.84
N SER A 4 8.56 -7.97 7.28
CA SER A 4 8.14 -8.28 5.92
C SER A 4 7.00 -9.29 5.97
N TRP A 5 5.89 -8.94 5.32
CA TRP A 5 4.81 -9.90 5.11
C TRP A 5 5.29 -10.95 4.10
N LYS A 6 5.35 -12.21 4.54
CA LYS A 6 5.56 -13.33 3.63
C LYS A 6 4.22 -13.68 3.01
N ARG A 7 4.19 -13.76 1.68
CA ARG A 7 2.98 -14.09 0.93
C ARG A 7 2.47 -15.47 1.36
N GLN A 8 1.20 -15.52 1.76
CA GLN A 8 0.56 -16.76 2.22
C GLN A 8 -0.10 -17.54 1.09
N THR A 9 -0.32 -16.91 -0.08
CA THR A 9 -1.02 -17.51 -1.21
C THR A 9 -0.14 -17.56 -2.45
N ASP A 10 -0.18 -18.67 -3.17
CA ASP A 10 0.45 -18.82 -4.50
C ASP A 10 -0.46 -18.33 -5.64
N ARG A 11 -1.37 -17.38 -5.35
CA ARG A 11 -2.33 -16.88 -6.33
C ARG A 11 -1.66 -15.93 -7.32
N GLY A 12 -1.76 -16.24 -8.61
CA GLY A 12 -1.24 -15.40 -9.69
C GLY A 12 0.11 -15.88 -10.21
N VAL A 13 0.39 -15.55 -11.47
CA VAL A 13 1.57 -16.06 -12.18
C VAL A 13 2.74 -15.09 -12.00
N PRO A 14 3.93 -15.56 -11.59
CA PRO A 14 5.14 -14.75 -11.52
C PRO A 14 5.48 -14.12 -12.88
N LEU A 15 6.00 -12.89 -12.85
CA LEU A 15 6.40 -12.16 -14.07
C LEU A 15 7.45 -12.93 -14.87
N SER A 16 8.41 -13.56 -14.18
CA SER A 16 9.46 -14.38 -14.79
C SER A 16 8.93 -15.56 -15.61
N ILE A 17 7.82 -16.18 -15.16
CA ILE A 17 7.18 -17.28 -15.88
C ILE A 17 6.43 -16.74 -17.11
N LEU A 18 5.73 -15.60 -16.97
CA LEU A 18 5.03 -14.96 -18.10
C LEU A 18 5.99 -14.46 -19.17
N GLU A 19 7.15 -13.93 -18.78
CA GLU A 19 8.19 -13.49 -19.69
C GLU A 19 8.70 -14.65 -20.55
N ARG A 20 9.09 -15.77 -19.93
CA ARG A 20 9.56 -16.97 -20.63
C ARG A 20 8.48 -17.54 -21.57
N ALA A 21 7.26 -17.69 -21.08
CA ALA A 21 6.14 -18.16 -21.89
C ALA A 21 5.83 -17.22 -23.06
N SER A 22 5.94 -15.90 -22.87
CA SER A 22 5.74 -14.92 -23.94
C SER A 22 6.85 -14.97 -24.99
N ASN A 23 8.11 -15.16 -24.57
CA ASN A 23 9.24 -15.33 -25.46
C ASN A 23 9.09 -16.60 -26.30
N ASP A 24 8.61 -17.71 -25.73
CA ASP A 24 8.36 -18.94 -26.49
C ASP A 24 7.25 -18.79 -27.54
N VAL A 25 6.16 -18.07 -27.21
CA VAL A 25 5.09 -17.76 -28.18
C VAL A 25 5.63 -16.91 -29.34
N ARG A 26 6.51 -15.95 -29.04
CA ARG A 26 7.00 -14.97 -30.02
C ARG A 26 8.17 -15.46 -30.86
N ASN A 27 9.15 -16.12 -30.22
CA ASN A 27 10.41 -16.51 -30.86
C ASN A 27 10.33 -17.91 -31.50
N GLN A 28 9.48 -18.79 -30.97
CA GLN A 28 9.37 -20.18 -31.46
C GLN A 28 8.10 -20.43 -32.28
N GLY A 29 7.27 -19.40 -32.51
CA GLY A 29 6.03 -19.50 -33.30
C GLY A 29 4.98 -20.46 -32.74
N LYS A 30 5.11 -20.88 -31.48
CA LYS A 30 4.21 -21.86 -30.84
C LYS A 30 2.87 -21.20 -30.51
N SER A 31 1.79 -21.98 -30.62
CA SER A 31 0.45 -21.48 -30.29
C SER A 31 0.35 -21.12 -28.79
N THR A 32 -0.32 -20.01 -28.48
CA THR A 32 -0.48 -19.51 -27.10
C THR A 32 -1.08 -20.57 -26.17
N ARG A 33 -2.00 -21.39 -26.68
CA ARG A 33 -2.65 -22.45 -25.90
C ARG A 33 -1.70 -23.61 -25.58
N SER A 34 -0.82 -23.98 -26.51
CA SER A 34 0.20 -25.01 -26.29
C SER A 34 1.22 -24.57 -25.25
N VAL A 35 1.75 -23.35 -25.39
CA VAL A 35 2.71 -22.76 -24.45
C VAL A 35 2.07 -22.58 -23.07
N ALA A 36 0.84 -22.10 -22.99
CA ALA A 36 0.13 -21.97 -21.72
C ALA A 36 0.03 -23.31 -20.97
N LYS A 37 -0.24 -24.41 -21.69
CA LYS A 37 -0.28 -25.75 -21.11
C LYS A 37 1.11 -26.21 -20.62
N LEU A 38 2.17 -25.93 -21.39
CA LEU A 38 3.56 -26.27 -21.03
C LEU A 38 3.99 -25.61 -19.71
N TYR A 39 3.65 -24.33 -19.52
CA TYR A 39 4.03 -23.56 -18.35
C TYR A 39 3.00 -23.64 -17.19
N GLY A 40 1.91 -24.42 -17.35
CA GLY A 40 0.85 -24.52 -16.34
C GLY A 40 0.08 -23.22 -16.11
N ILE A 41 0.00 -22.35 -17.12
CA ILE A 41 -0.65 -21.03 -17.05
C ILE A 41 -2.03 -21.10 -17.71
N CYS A 42 -3.00 -20.32 -17.22
CA CYS A 42 -4.24 -20.11 -17.96
C CYS A 42 -3.97 -19.40 -19.29
N HIS A 43 -4.41 -19.98 -20.41
CA HIS A 43 -4.17 -19.43 -21.75
C HIS A 43 -4.66 -17.98 -21.91
N VAL A 44 -5.72 -17.57 -21.19
CA VAL A 44 -6.24 -16.20 -21.20
C VAL A 44 -5.24 -15.23 -20.56
N THR A 45 -4.58 -15.64 -19.47
CA THR A 45 -3.55 -14.85 -18.79
C THR A 45 -2.36 -14.62 -19.71
N LEU A 46 -1.88 -15.68 -20.37
CA LEU A 46 -0.77 -15.58 -21.31
C LEU A 46 -1.15 -14.74 -22.55
N HIS A 47 -2.35 -14.95 -23.09
CA HIS A 47 -2.86 -14.17 -24.22
C HIS A 47 -2.95 -12.68 -23.89
N ARG A 48 -3.51 -12.33 -22.72
CA ARG A 48 -3.58 -10.94 -22.24
C ARG A 48 -2.17 -10.34 -22.11
N PHE A 49 -1.22 -11.08 -21.54
CA PHE A 49 0.15 -10.62 -21.39
C PHE A 49 0.83 -10.36 -22.74
N CYS A 50 0.73 -11.30 -23.70
CA CYS A 50 1.28 -11.10 -25.03
C CYS A 50 0.63 -9.92 -25.78
N LYS A 51 -0.68 -9.70 -25.60
CA LYS A 51 -1.38 -8.55 -26.19
C LYS A 51 -0.88 -7.23 -25.63
N GLU A 52 -0.75 -7.12 -24.31
CA GLU A 52 -0.22 -5.90 -23.68
C GLU A 52 1.26 -5.68 -24.04
N ARG A 53 2.05 -6.75 -24.18
CA ARG A 53 3.45 -6.66 -24.62
C ARG A 53 3.60 -6.08 -26.01
N LYS A 54 2.75 -6.49 -26.95
CA LYS A 54 2.71 -5.91 -28.30
C LYS A 54 2.42 -4.41 -28.26
N LYS A 55 1.46 -3.95 -27.43
CA LYS A 55 1.14 -2.52 -27.30
C LYS A 55 2.29 -1.70 -26.74
N VAL A 56 3.00 -2.21 -25.72
CA VAL A 56 4.16 -1.52 -25.12
C VAL A 56 5.30 -1.39 -26.13
N GLU A 57 5.49 -2.43 -26.96
CA GLU A 57 6.49 -2.44 -28.03
C GLU A 57 6.12 -1.51 -29.19
N GLU A 58 4.85 -1.44 -29.56
CA GLU A 58 4.32 -0.46 -30.52
C GLU A 58 4.51 0.99 -30.04
N GLN A 59 4.55 1.21 -28.72
CA GLN A 59 4.87 2.50 -28.10
C GLN A 59 6.39 2.76 -27.97
N GLY A 60 7.24 1.89 -28.51
CA GLY A 60 8.70 2.05 -28.53
C GLY A 60 9.42 1.66 -27.24
N SER A 61 8.72 1.07 -26.26
CA SER A 61 9.34 0.59 -25.02
C SER A 61 9.68 -0.89 -25.11
N MET A 62 10.90 -1.24 -24.67
CA MET A 62 11.32 -2.64 -24.52
C MET A 62 10.94 -3.23 -23.15
N GLU A 63 10.26 -2.46 -22.30
CA GLU A 63 9.87 -2.93 -20.97
C GLU A 63 8.78 -3.98 -21.03
N LEU A 64 8.80 -4.92 -20.07
CA LEU A 64 7.73 -5.90 -19.93
C LEU A 64 6.44 -5.23 -19.45
N PRO A 65 5.26 -5.69 -19.91
CA PRO A 65 4.00 -5.23 -19.38
C PRO A 65 3.93 -5.39 -17.88
N ARG A 66 3.40 -4.37 -17.19
CA ARG A 66 3.11 -4.50 -15.76
C ARG A 66 2.01 -5.55 -15.56
N VAL A 67 2.27 -6.52 -14.69
CA VAL A 67 1.33 -7.61 -14.37
C VAL A 67 0.96 -7.59 -12.89
N GLY A 68 -0.31 -7.88 -12.61
CA GLY A 68 -0.82 -8.06 -11.26
C GLY A 68 -1.56 -6.84 -10.73
N TYR A 69 -1.84 -6.85 -9.42
CA TYR A 69 -2.43 -5.72 -8.74
C TYR A 69 -1.37 -4.65 -8.55
N HIS A 70 -1.45 -3.60 -9.37
CA HIS A 70 -0.65 -2.41 -9.17
C HIS A 70 -1.48 -1.37 -8.42
N SER A 71 -0.87 -0.72 -7.43
CA SER A 71 -1.46 0.49 -6.85
C SER A 71 -1.32 1.60 -7.89
N GLY A 72 -2.32 1.74 -8.76
CA GLY A 72 -2.36 2.78 -9.80
C GLY A 72 -2.51 4.21 -9.27
N LYS A 73 -2.40 4.40 -7.95
CA LYS A 73 -2.55 5.68 -7.26
C LYS A 73 -1.34 5.91 -6.35
N LYS A 74 -0.12 5.80 -6.89
CA LYS A 74 1.02 6.44 -6.24
C LYS A 74 0.79 7.94 -6.28
N VAL A 75 0.78 8.58 -5.12
CA VAL A 75 0.61 10.04 -5.02
C VAL A 75 1.87 10.76 -5.50
N PHE A 76 3.04 10.13 -5.30
CA PHE A 76 4.34 10.67 -5.65
C PHE A 76 4.96 9.92 -6.84
N THR A 77 5.75 10.63 -7.65
CA THR A 77 6.62 10.02 -8.66
C THR A 77 7.79 9.30 -7.99
N ASP A 78 8.50 8.45 -8.73
CA ASP A 78 9.65 7.73 -8.18
C ASP A 78 10.80 8.70 -7.80
N GLU A 79 10.92 9.87 -8.43
CA GLU A 79 11.85 10.92 -8.03
C GLU A 79 11.44 11.57 -6.69
N GLN A 80 10.16 11.88 -6.53
CA GLN A 80 9.63 12.47 -5.28
C GLN A 80 9.72 11.50 -4.10
N GLU A 81 9.52 10.19 -4.34
CA GLU A 81 9.74 9.16 -3.32
C GLU A 81 11.21 9.09 -2.89
N LYS A 82 12.17 9.32 -3.80
CA LYS A 82 13.60 9.41 -3.44
C LYS A 82 13.91 10.62 -2.58
N GLU A 83 13.37 11.79 -2.94
CA GLU A 83 13.54 13.02 -2.15
C GLU A 83 12.98 12.84 -0.73
N LEU A 84 11.76 12.29 -0.60
CA LEU A 84 11.16 12.01 0.70
C LEU A 84 12.00 10.99 1.50
N THR A 85 12.59 10.00 0.84
CA THR A 85 13.48 9.03 1.46
C THR A 85 14.72 9.71 2.04
N GLU A 86 15.30 10.68 1.34
CA GLU A 86 16.44 11.46 1.81
C GLU A 86 16.09 12.27 3.07
N TYR A 87 14.92 12.92 3.10
CA TYR A 87 14.42 13.60 4.30
C TYR A 87 14.27 12.64 5.49
N LEU A 88 13.71 11.45 5.28
CA LEU A 88 13.57 10.44 6.34
C LEU A 88 14.92 9.90 6.84
N MET A 89 15.93 9.86 5.98
CA MET A 89 17.29 9.51 6.37
C MET A 89 17.90 10.57 7.28
N ARG A 90 17.70 11.85 6.96
CA ARG A 90 18.14 12.97 7.79
C ARG A 90 17.54 12.95 9.19
N VAL A 91 16.28 12.51 9.34
CA VAL A 91 15.66 12.31 10.67
C VAL A 91 16.41 11.29 11.53
N LYS A 92 16.93 10.21 10.94
CA LYS A 92 17.70 9.19 11.67
C LYS A 92 19.08 9.69 12.08
N GLU A 93 19.71 10.53 11.26
CA GLU A 93 20.98 11.19 11.59
C GLU A 93 20.80 12.21 12.71
N LEU A 94 19.76 13.04 12.64
CA LEU A 94 19.40 13.99 13.69
C LEU A 94 19.14 13.30 15.03
N ALA A 95 18.47 12.14 15.01
CA ALA A 95 18.25 11.35 16.22
C ALA A 95 19.55 10.88 16.87
N TYR A 96 20.56 10.51 16.07
CA TYR A 96 21.89 10.15 16.57
C TYR A 96 22.61 11.37 17.15
N GLN A 97 22.63 12.50 16.43
CA GLN A 97 23.23 13.74 16.91
C GLN A 97 22.62 14.21 18.24
N LEU A 98 21.30 14.10 18.36
CA LEU A 98 20.58 14.44 19.59
C LEU A 98 20.96 13.49 20.73
N ALA A 99 21.07 12.18 20.46
CA ALA A 99 21.50 11.22 21.46
C ALA A 99 22.94 11.49 21.95
N VAL A 100 23.87 11.83 21.05
CA VAL A 100 25.25 12.20 21.39
C VAL A 100 25.28 13.50 22.20
N LYS A 101 24.56 14.54 21.75
CA LYS A 101 24.49 15.84 22.43
C LYS A 101 23.99 15.74 23.87
N HIS A 102 23.00 14.87 24.10
CA HIS A 102 22.42 14.65 25.42
C HIS A 102 23.09 13.53 26.24
N GLY A 103 24.17 12.91 25.72
CA GLY A 103 24.87 11.82 26.41
C GLY A 103 24.01 10.58 26.64
N CYS A 104 23.00 10.35 25.80
CA CYS A 104 22.08 9.22 25.93
C CYS A 104 22.77 7.91 25.55
N LYS A 105 22.52 6.84 26.33
CA LYS A 105 22.96 5.49 25.93
C LYS A 105 22.24 5.04 24.66
N HIS A 106 23.00 4.73 23.61
CA HIS A 106 22.49 4.18 22.35
C HIS A 106 23.27 2.92 21.92
N PRO A 107 22.70 2.09 21.02
CA PRO A 107 23.39 0.91 20.51
C PRO A 107 24.69 1.27 19.76
N LYS A 108 25.72 0.43 19.86
CA LYS A 108 27.00 0.58 19.13
C LYS A 108 26.84 0.65 17.61
N SER A 109 25.74 0.11 17.08
CA SER A 109 25.44 0.19 15.64
C SER A 109 25.17 1.64 15.20
N TRP A 110 24.73 2.52 16.11
CA TRP A 110 24.50 3.93 15.78
C TRP A 110 25.81 4.65 15.52
N ASP A 111 26.84 4.35 16.31
CA ASP A 111 28.19 4.91 16.12
C ASP A 111 28.82 4.45 14.80
N LYS A 112 28.61 3.17 14.45
CA LYS A 112 29.13 2.61 13.19
C LYS A 112 28.53 3.25 11.95
N PHE A 113 27.24 3.60 12.00
CA PHE A 113 26.50 4.12 10.85
C PHE A 113 26.15 5.61 10.95
N SER A 114 26.60 6.28 12.01
CA SER A 114 26.27 7.67 12.38
C SER A 114 24.78 8.02 12.29
N ARG A 115 23.90 7.05 12.56
CA ARG A 115 22.45 7.20 12.40
C ARG A 115 21.66 6.20 13.24
N ALA A 116 20.43 6.58 13.59
CA ALA A 116 19.53 5.70 14.31
C ALA A 116 19.11 4.47 13.49
N GLY A 117 19.04 3.33 14.17
CA GLY A 117 18.63 2.07 13.57
C GLY A 117 17.14 2.03 13.16
N PRO A 118 16.75 1.12 12.26
CA PRO A 118 15.37 0.96 11.81
C PRO A 118 14.41 0.61 12.97
N ASP A 119 14.92 -0.09 13.99
CA ASP A 119 14.14 -0.49 15.16
C ASP A 119 13.78 0.69 16.04
N TRP A 120 14.72 1.61 16.21
CA TRP A 120 14.45 2.84 16.93
C TRP A 120 13.43 3.70 16.22
N PHE A 121 13.56 3.87 14.89
CA PHE A 121 12.62 4.68 14.12
C PHE A 121 11.20 4.11 14.19
N SER A 122 11.07 2.78 14.05
CA SER A 122 9.79 2.08 14.19
C SER A 122 9.20 2.25 15.60
N ALA A 123 10.02 2.16 16.64
CA ALA A 123 9.58 2.34 18.03
C ALA A 123 9.22 3.81 18.33
N TYR A 124 9.96 4.77 17.76
CA TYR A 124 9.70 6.20 17.89
C TYR A 124 8.34 6.57 17.29
N MET A 125 8.03 6.08 16.09
CA MET A 125 6.72 6.28 15.45
C MET A 125 5.57 5.66 16.25
N LYS A 126 5.81 4.54 16.96
CA LYS A 126 4.80 3.92 17.84
C LYS A 126 4.55 4.72 19.12
N ARG A 127 5.57 5.36 19.69
CA ARG A 127 5.45 6.16 20.91
C ARG A 127 4.81 7.54 20.66
N ASN A 128 4.89 8.05 19.43
CA ASN A 128 4.41 9.37 19.05
C ASN A 128 3.21 9.24 18.09
N PRO A 129 1.98 9.01 18.59
CA PRO A 129 0.81 8.73 17.76
C PRO A 129 0.38 9.92 16.89
N THR A 130 0.84 11.14 17.19
CA THR A 130 0.67 12.32 16.33
C THR A 130 1.32 12.14 14.96
N LEU A 131 2.41 11.37 14.88
CA LEU A 131 3.13 11.06 13.65
C LEU A 131 2.73 9.69 13.07
N SER A 132 1.58 9.14 13.45
CA SER A 132 1.19 7.77 13.07
C SER A 132 1.07 7.58 11.55
N ILE A 133 1.70 6.53 11.03
CA ILE A 133 1.40 6.01 9.70
C ILE A 133 0.11 5.20 9.83
N ARG A 134 -1.03 5.81 9.50
CA ARG A 134 -2.31 5.11 9.48
C ARG A 134 -2.35 4.23 8.24
N SER A 135 -2.51 2.93 8.46
CA SER A 135 -3.08 2.10 7.40
C SER A 135 -4.56 2.47 7.28
N ALA A 136 -5.09 2.54 6.06
CA ALA A 136 -6.52 2.64 5.88
C ALA A 136 -7.15 1.47 6.63
N GLU A 137 -7.99 1.75 7.63
CA GLU A 137 -8.72 0.68 8.28
C GLU A 137 -9.59 0.02 7.22
N ALA A 138 -9.44 -1.29 7.05
CA ALA A 138 -10.38 -2.04 6.24
C ALA A 138 -11.79 -1.75 6.77
N THR A 139 -12.69 -1.33 5.89
CA THR A 139 -14.11 -1.27 6.22
C THR A 139 -14.50 -2.67 6.68
N SER A 140 -14.67 -2.85 7.98
CA SER A 140 -15.03 -4.15 8.53
C SER A 140 -16.38 -4.55 7.94
N LEU A 141 -16.62 -5.86 7.77
CA LEU A 141 -17.90 -6.36 7.27
C LEU A 141 -19.06 -5.75 8.08
N ALA A 142 -18.91 -5.66 9.40
CA ALA A 142 -19.86 -4.99 10.29
C ALA A 142 -20.09 -3.51 9.93
N ARG A 143 -19.05 -2.72 9.63
CA ARG A 143 -19.22 -1.32 9.19
C ARG A 143 -19.92 -1.24 7.84
N ALA A 144 -19.55 -2.09 6.89
CA ALA A 144 -20.18 -2.13 5.57
C ALA A 144 -21.66 -2.56 5.64
N THR A 145 -22.00 -3.57 6.45
CA THR A 145 -23.37 -4.03 6.64
C THR A 145 -24.20 -3.03 7.45
N SER A 146 -23.61 -2.33 8.41
CA SER A 146 -24.30 -1.33 9.21
C SER A 146 -24.58 -0.04 8.42
N PHE A 147 -23.73 0.31 7.45
CA PHE A 147 -23.87 1.50 6.60
C PHE A 147 -24.73 1.21 5.35
N ASN A 148 -25.95 0.71 5.55
CA ASN A 148 -26.92 0.46 4.49
C ASN A 148 -28.08 1.49 4.53
N GLN A 149 -28.82 1.62 3.43
CA GLN A 149 -29.90 2.61 3.30
C GLN A 149 -30.94 2.52 4.43
N HIS A 150 -31.32 1.30 4.84
CA HIS A 150 -32.32 1.09 5.89
C HIS A 150 -31.82 1.60 7.26
N ASN A 151 -30.60 1.23 7.65
CA ASN A 151 -30.01 1.63 8.92
C ASN A 151 -29.73 3.14 8.96
N VAL A 152 -29.28 3.72 7.86
CA VAL A 152 -29.05 5.17 7.74
C VAL A 152 -30.38 5.93 7.84
N ALA A 153 -31.42 5.46 7.15
CA ALA A 153 -32.75 6.06 7.26
C ALA A 153 -33.31 5.97 8.69
N MET A 154 -33.13 4.83 9.36
CA MET A 154 -33.55 4.65 10.75
C MET A 154 -32.77 5.56 11.71
N PHE A 155 -31.46 5.72 11.49
CA PHE A 155 -30.63 6.65 12.27
C PHE A 155 -31.15 8.09 12.16
N PHE A 156 -31.36 8.59 10.94
CA PHE A 156 -31.85 9.96 10.75
C PHE A 156 -33.27 10.17 11.26
N LYS A 157 -34.13 9.15 11.16
CA LYS A 157 -35.47 9.21 11.78
C LYS A 157 -35.38 9.37 13.30
N LYS A 158 -34.57 8.54 13.97
CA LYS A 158 -34.36 8.65 15.43
C LYS A 158 -33.70 9.97 15.81
N PHE A 159 -32.77 10.45 15.00
CA PHE A 159 -32.13 11.74 15.20
C PHE A 159 -33.13 12.90 15.12
N ASP A 160 -34.00 12.92 14.11
CA ASP A 160 -35.07 13.91 13.97
C ASP A 160 -36.07 13.87 15.14
N GLU A 161 -36.45 12.67 15.61
CA GLU A 161 -37.28 12.53 16.80
C GLU A 161 -36.64 13.16 18.06
N VAL A 162 -35.33 12.96 18.25
CA VAL A 162 -34.59 13.52 19.39
C VAL A 162 -34.46 15.03 19.27
N LEU A 163 -34.17 15.56 18.07
CA LEU A 163 -34.11 17.00 17.81
C LEU A 163 -35.43 17.69 18.14
N LYS A 164 -36.56 17.10 17.72
CA LYS A 164 -37.90 17.61 18.00
C LYS A 164 -38.26 17.56 19.48
N ARG A 165 -37.83 16.52 20.21
CA ARG A 165 -38.12 16.37 21.65
C ARG A 165 -37.34 17.36 22.52
N HIS A 166 -36.10 17.67 22.16
CA HIS A 166 -35.19 18.44 23.02
C HIS A 166 -34.90 19.87 22.54
N THR A 167 -35.56 20.35 21.48
CA THR A 167 -35.36 21.69 20.88
C THR A 167 -33.89 22.10 20.82
N LEU A 168 -33.04 21.16 20.40
CA LEU A 168 -31.59 21.36 20.41
C LEU A 168 -31.23 22.36 19.31
N THR A 169 -30.43 23.38 19.66
CA THR A 169 -29.88 24.31 18.68
C THR A 169 -28.61 23.73 18.05
N ALA A 170 -28.20 24.26 16.89
CA ALA A 170 -26.99 23.81 16.21
C ALA A 170 -25.73 23.89 17.11
N ASN A 171 -25.68 24.87 18.02
CA ASN A 171 -24.59 25.01 18.99
C ASN A 171 -24.55 23.87 20.02
N ASP A 172 -25.71 23.36 20.45
CA ASP A 172 -25.79 22.26 21.42
C ASP A 172 -25.30 20.93 20.86
N ILE A 173 -25.38 20.77 19.54
CA ILE A 173 -24.97 19.57 18.81
C ILE A 173 -23.47 19.59 18.52
N LEU A 174 -22.91 20.76 18.19
CA LEU A 174 -21.52 20.88 17.73
C LEU A 174 -20.50 21.03 18.87
N MET A 175 -20.87 21.61 20.02
CA MET A 175 -19.92 21.90 21.11
C MET A 175 -19.54 20.70 22.00
N ARG A 176 -20.13 19.51 21.81
CA ARG A 176 -19.81 18.31 22.62
C ARG A 176 -18.81 17.34 21.97
N LEU A 177 -18.23 17.71 20.83
CA LEU A 177 -17.29 16.86 20.07
C LEU A 177 -15.84 17.41 20.03
N ALA A 178 -15.52 18.41 20.86
CA ALA A 178 -14.16 18.88 21.11
C ALA A 178 -13.72 18.46 22.52
#